data_AF-A0A661BPT1-F1
#
_entry.id   AF-A0A661BPT1-F1
#
_cell.length_a   1.000
_cell.length_b   1.000
_cell.length_c   1.000
_cell.angle_alpha   90.00
_cell.angle_beta   90.00
_cell.angle_gamma   90.00
#
_symmetry.space_group_name_H-M   'P 1'
#
loop_
_entity.id
_entity.type
_entity.pdbx_description
1 polymer ?
#
loop_
_entity_poly.entity_id
_entity_poly.type
_entity_poly.pdbx_seq_one_letter_code
_entity_poly.pdbx_strand_id
1 'polypeptide(L)'
;GLAFAWAVPMAFAAQTNSVPYIAWLIFITAVLWAVVYDTMYAMVDKADDIQIGVKSTAILFDDADRIIIGSIQIMILFSQILTGARLELGKYYFIGIALASLLSVYQQYLIKDRIPENCFRAFLNNQWYGMIIFAGLFLNYTFG
;
A
#
# COMPACT_ATOMS: atom_id res chain seq x y z
N GLY A 1 2.87 10.81 -1.41
CA GLY A 1 1.53 10.18 -1.54
C GLY A 1 0.43 11.06 -2.12
N LEU A 2 -0.02 12.09 -1.39
CA LEU A 2 -1.27 12.82 -1.70
C LEU A 2 -1.35 13.42 -3.12
N ALA A 3 -0.28 14.04 -3.61
CA ALA A 3 -0.24 14.62 -4.95
C ALA A 3 -0.46 13.59 -6.07
N PHE A 4 0.15 12.41 -5.95
CA PHE A 4 -0.04 11.31 -6.91
C PHE A 4 -1.44 10.70 -6.79
N ALA A 5 -1.93 10.51 -5.56
CA ALA A 5 -3.28 9.97 -5.34
C ALA A 5 -4.37 10.87 -5.93
N TRP A 6 -4.13 12.19 -6.03
CA TRP A 6 -5.09 13.16 -6.58
C TRP A 6 -5.49 12.88 -8.03
N ALA A 7 -4.68 12.10 -8.77
CA ALA A 7 -5.04 11.60 -10.09
C ALA A 7 -6.37 10.82 -10.10
N VAL A 8 -6.74 10.16 -8.99
CA VAL A 8 -7.97 9.36 -8.88
C VAL A 8 -9.23 10.22 -9.01
N PRO A 9 -9.54 11.18 -8.12
CA PRO A 9 -10.75 12.00 -8.25
C PRO A 9 -10.73 12.84 -9.53
N MET A 10 -9.56 13.27 -10.00
CA MET A 10 -9.42 13.97 -11.28
C MET A 10 -9.86 13.10 -12.48
N ALA A 11 -9.43 11.83 -12.53
CA ALA A 11 -9.82 10.91 -13.58
C ALA A 11 -11.34 10.64 -13.57
N PHE A 12 -11.93 10.45 -12.38
CA PHE A 12 -13.39 10.30 -12.26
C PHE A 12 -14.15 11.56 -12.68
N ALA A 13 -13.70 12.74 -12.27
CA ALA A 13 -14.30 14.01 -12.67
C ALA A 13 -14.25 14.18 -14.19
N ALA A 14 -13.10 13.90 -14.80
CA ALA A 14 -12.90 14.02 -16.24
C ALA A 14 -13.77 13.04 -17.04
N GLN A 15 -13.95 11.81 -16.55
CA GLN A 15 -14.69 10.77 -17.28
C GLN A 15 -16.20 10.81 -17.03
N THR A 16 -16.63 11.16 -15.82
CA THR A 16 -18.03 11.02 -15.37
C THR A 16 -18.70 12.35 -15.05
N ASN A 17 -18.02 13.49 -15.21
CA ASN A 17 -18.48 14.82 -14.79
C ASN A 17 -18.92 14.89 -13.31
N SER A 18 -18.49 13.94 -12.49
CA SER A 18 -18.79 13.86 -11.06
C SER A 18 -17.68 13.12 -10.32
N VAL A 19 -17.63 13.26 -8.99
CA VAL A 19 -16.70 12.51 -8.15
C VAL A 19 -17.50 11.65 -7.18
N PRO A 20 -17.87 10.42 -7.57
CA PRO A 20 -18.65 9.54 -6.72
C PRO A 20 -17.86 9.11 -5.48
N TYR A 21 -18.56 8.62 -4.45
CA TYR A 21 -17.95 8.17 -3.19
C TYR A 21 -16.85 7.12 -3.38
N ILE A 22 -16.97 6.29 -4.42
CA ILE A 22 -15.98 5.25 -4.76
C ILE A 22 -14.63 5.85 -5.18
N ALA A 23 -14.63 7.03 -5.82
CA ALA A 23 -13.40 7.73 -6.20
C ALA A 23 -12.61 8.16 -4.95
N TRP A 24 -13.31 8.60 -3.90
CA TRP A 24 -12.70 8.96 -2.63
C TRP A 24 -12.16 7.74 -1.88
N LEU A 25 -12.86 6.60 -1.95
CA LEU A 25 -12.36 5.35 -1.37
C LEU A 25 -11.05 4.89 -2.03
N ILE A 26 -11.00 4.92 -3.36
CA ILE A 26 -9.78 4.59 -4.12
C ILE A 26 -8.67 5.61 -3.83
N PHE A 27 -9.01 6.90 -3.73
CA PHE A 27 -8.06 7.95 -3.35
C PHE A 27 -7.42 7.67 -1.98
N ILE A 28 -8.22 7.41 -0.94
CA ILE A 28 -7.73 7.08 0.39
C ILE A 28 -6.83 5.85 0.34
N THR A 29 -7.22 4.81 -0.41
CA THR A 29 -6.41 3.60 -0.60
C THR A 29 -5.03 3.94 -1.18
N ALA A 30 -4.97 4.80 -2.19
CA ALA A 30 -3.71 5.21 -2.81
C ALA A 30 -2.84 6.05 -1.86
N VAL A 31 -3.45 6.90 -1.04
CA VAL A 31 -2.73 7.67 0.00
C VAL A 31 -2.14 6.74 1.06
N LEU A 32 -2.94 5.81 1.59
CA LEU A 32 -2.48 4.84 2.58
C LEU A 32 -1.36 3.96 2.03
N TRP A 33 -1.47 3.54 0.77
CA TRP A 33 -0.42 2.76 0.11
C TRP A 33 0.89 3.56 0.00
N ALA A 34 0.80 4.86 -0.29
CA ALA A 34 1.97 5.73 -0.27
C ALA A 34 2.62 5.85 1.10
N VAL A 35 1.82 5.99 2.15
CA VAL A 35 2.35 5.98 3.52
C VAL A 35 3.09 4.68 3.82
N VAL A 36 2.56 3.53 3.39
CA VAL A 36 3.21 2.22 3.61
C VAL A 36 4.60 2.15 2.98
N TYR A 37 4.73 2.43 1.68
CA TYR A 37 6.05 2.31 1.03
C TYR A 37 7.00 3.43 1.45
N ASP A 38 6.52 4.65 1.72
CA ASP A 38 7.35 5.75 2.23
C ASP A 38 7.90 5.41 3.63
N THR A 39 7.09 4.78 4.49
CA THR A 39 7.53 4.33 5.82
C THR A 39 8.56 3.21 5.72
N MET A 40 8.37 2.23 4.81
CA MET A 40 9.36 1.18 4.57
C MET A 40 10.69 1.76 4.07
N TYR A 41 10.65 2.81 3.24
CA TYR A 41 11.84 3.50 2.77
C TYR A 41 12.53 4.24 3.92
N ALA A 42 11.78 4.93 4.78
CA ALA A 42 12.33 5.60 5.97
C ALA A 42 13.02 4.61 6.95
N MET A 43 12.59 3.35 7.00
CA MET A 43 13.27 2.31 7.79
C MET A 43 14.66 1.95 7.24
N VAL A 44 14.94 2.23 5.97
CA VAL A 44 16.28 2.03 5.37
C VAL A 44 17.24 3.08 5.91
N ASP A 45 16.80 4.35 5.92
CA ASP A 45 17.62 5.50 6.32
C ASP A 45 17.89 5.53 7.84
N LYS A 46 17.06 4.85 8.65
CA LYS A 46 17.16 4.78 10.11
C LYS A 46 18.52 4.25 10.60
N ALA A 47 19.14 3.32 9.88
CA ALA A 47 20.43 2.74 10.26
C ALA A 47 21.58 3.76 10.14
N ASP A 48 21.53 4.61 9.12
CA ASP A 48 22.50 5.69 8.91
C ASP A 48 22.26 6.84 9.91
N ASP A 49 21.00 7.18 10.19
CA ASP A 49 20.63 8.21 11.17
C ASP A 49 21.11 7.89 12.60
N ILE A 50 21.12 6.61 12.99
CA ILE A 50 21.65 6.15 14.29
C ILE A 50 23.16 6.39 14.38
N GLN A 51 23.89 6.29 13.26
CA GLN A 51 25.34 6.48 13.20
C GLN A 51 25.76 7.93 13.48
N ILE A 52 24.86 8.90 13.25
CA ILE A 52 25.08 10.34 13.44
C ILE A 52 24.77 10.77 14.90
N GLY A 53 24.35 9.83 15.77
CA GLY A 53 24.36 10.04 17.22
C GLY A 53 23.14 10.75 17.82
N VAL A 54 21.98 10.72 17.13
CA VAL A 54 20.72 11.24 17.68
C VAL A 54 20.16 10.28 18.74
N LYS A 55 20.66 10.38 19.97
CA LYS A 55 20.11 9.70 21.14
C LYS A 55 18.93 10.47 21.70
N SER A 56 17.73 10.23 21.21
CA SER A 56 16.53 10.69 21.93
C SER A 56 15.35 9.76 21.65
N THR A 57 14.86 9.09 22.70
CA THR A 57 13.56 8.36 22.77
C THR A 57 13.25 7.24 21.76
N ALA A 58 14.04 7.08 20.69
CA ALA A 58 13.81 6.19 19.55
C ALA A 58 13.81 4.68 19.90
N ILE A 59 14.41 4.31 21.04
CA ILE A 59 14.48 2.92 21.51
C ILE A 59 13.16 2.48 22.16
N LEU A 60 12.30 3.41 22.61
CA LEU A 60 11.04 3.05 23.29
C LEU A 60 9.87 2.80 22.33
N PHE A 61 9.98 3.27 21.06
CA PHE A 61 8.97 3.07 20.00
C PHE A 61 9.49 2.27 18.80
N ASP A 62 10.68 1.66 18.91
CA ASP A 62 11.39 0.98 17.82
C ASP A 62 10.57 -0.14 17.14
N ASP A 63 9.62 -0.73 17.88
CA ASP A 63 8.73 -1.79 17.40
C ASP A 63 7.42 -1.32 16.74
N ALA A 64 7.06 -0.06 16.87
CA ALA A 64 5.77 0.43 16.40
C ALA A 64 5.68 0.51 14.87
N ASP A 65 6.80 0.80 14.17
CA ASP A 65 6.84 0.99 12.71
C ASP A 65 6.19 -0.19 11.97
N ARG A 66 6.57 -1.42 12.35
CA ARG A 66 6.04 -2.65 11.75
C ARG A 66 4.53 -2.81 11.99
N ILE A 67 4.09 -2.54 13.23
CA ILE A 67 2.68 -2.65 13.62
C ILE A 67 1.84 -1.60 12.89
N ILE A 68 2.34 -0.37 12.77
CA ILE A 68 1.70 0.73 12.04
C ILE A 68 1.59 0.38 10.55
N ILE A 69 2.67 -0.09 9.93
CA ILE A 69 2.64 -0.52 8.53
C ILE A 69 1.62 -1.66 8.35
N GLY A 70 1.60 -2.63 9.27
CA GLY A 70 0.66 -3.76 9.22
C GLY A 70 -0.80 -3.33 9.35
N SER A 71 -1.11 -2.40 10.27
CA SER A 71 -2.47 -1.89 10.43
C SER A 71 -2.93 -1.10 9.20
N ILE A 72 -2.06 -0.29 8.60
CA ILE A 72 -2.36 0.44 7.36
C ILE A 72 -2.56 -0.54 6.20
N GLN A 73 -1.74 -1.60 6.08
CA GLN A 73 -1.94 -2.65 5.07
C GLN A 73 -3.30 -3.34 5.20
N ILE A 74 -3.75 -3.63 6.42
CA ILE A 74 -5.09 -4.18 6.67
C ILE A 74 -6.17 -3.20 6.20
N MET A 75 -6.01 -1.89 6.48
CA MET A 75 -6.94 -0.86 6.01
C MET A 75 -6.98 -0.77 4.48
N ILE A 76 -5.82 -0.87 3.81
CA ILE A 76 -5.72 -0.90 2.34
C ILE A 76 -6.48 -2.11 1.79
N LEU A 77 -6.22 -3.33 2.31
CA LEU A 77 -6.89 -4.55 1.87
C LEU A 77 -8.40 -4.46 2.08
N PHE A 78 -8.84 -3.98 3.24
CA PHE A 78 -10.26 -3.77 3.51
C PHE A 78 -10.89 -2.79 2.52
N SER A 79 -10.23 -1.67 2.25
CA SER A 79 -10.69 -0.66 1.29
C SER A 79 -10.77 -1.22 -0.14
N GLN A 80 -9.83 -2.06 -0.56
CA GLN A 80 -9.85 -2.74 -1.86
C GLN A 80 -10.97 -3.78 -1.96
N ILE A 81 -11.19 -4.58 -0.92
CA ILE A 81 -12.31 -5.53 -0.86
C ILE A 81 -13.65 -4.78 -0.96
N LEU A 82 -13.80 -3.68 -0.20
CA LEU A 82 -14.99 -2.85 -0.25
C LEU A 82 -15.19 -2.22 -1.64
N THR A 83 -14.11 -1.76 -2.28
CA THR A 83 -14.15 -1.23 -3.64
C THR A 83 -14.63 -2.29 -4.63
N GLY A 84 -14.06 -3.50 -4.57
CA GLY A 84 -14.47 -4.62 -5.43
C GLY A 84 -15.93 -5.02 -5.24
N ALA A 85 -16.39 -5.08 -3.98
CA ALA A 85 -17.79 -5.39 -3.69
C ALA A 85 -18.76 -4.30 -4.19
N ARG A 86 -18.39 -3.02 -4.06
CA ARG A 86 -19.23 -1.89 -4.50
C ARG A 86 -19.29 -1.73 -6.02
N LEU A 87 -18.26 -2.16 -6.73
CA LEU A 87 -18.18 -2.16 -8.17
C LEU A 87 -18.59 -3.51 -8.79
N GLU A 88 -19.10 -4.44 -7.98
CA GLU A 88 -19.52 -5.79 -8.39
C GLU A 88 -18.44 -6.52 -9.21
N LEU A 89 -17.17 -6.34 -8.85
CA LEU A 89 -16.05 -6.98 -9.53
C LEU A 89 -16.07 -8.49 -9.27
N GLY A 90 -15.67 -9.26 -10.28
CA GLY A 90 -15.69 -10.71 -10.28
C GLY A 90 -14.44 -11.35 -9.66
N LYS A 91 -14.38 -12.67 -9.79
CA LYS A 91 -13.36 -13.55 -9.17
C LYS A 91 -11.92 -13.13 -9.49
N TYR A 92 -11.65 -12.60 -10.68
CA TYR A 92 -10.29 -12.23 -11.10
C TYR A 92 -9.71 -11.09 -10.27
N TYR A 93 -10.54 -10.11 -9.91
CA TYR A 93 -10.14 -9.01 -9.03
C TYR A 93 -9.83 -9.52 -7.61
N PHE A 94 -10.69 -10.37 -7.06
CA PHE A 94 -10.48 -10.94 -5.72
C PHE A 94 -9.29 -11.90 -5.65
N ILE A 95 -8.97 -12.63 -6.71
CA ILE A 95 -7.70 -13.39 -6.83
C ILE A 95 -6.52 -12.42 -6.77
N GLY A 96 -6.59 -11.28 -7.47
CA GLY A 96 -5.59 -10.22 -7.38
C GLY A 96 -5.40 -9.71 -5.94
N ILE A 97 -6.49 -9.43 -5.22
CA ILE A 97 -6.42 -9.04 -3.79
C ILE A 97 -5.77 -10.15 -2.94
N ALA A 98 -6.13 -11.41 -3.17
CA ALA A 98 -5.55 -12.53 -2.42
C ALA A 98 -4.04 -12.68 -2.65
N LEU A 99 -3.57 -12.50 -3.88
CA LEU A 99 -2.14 -12.50 -4.20
C LEU A 99 -1.43 -11.26 -3.61
N ALA A 100 -2.07 -10.10 -3.65
CA ALA A 100 -1.53 -8.87 -3.08
C ALA A 100 -1.42 -8.95 -1.55
N SER A 101 -2.36 -9.61 -0.86
CA SER A 101 -2.28 -9.82 0.59
C SER A 101 -1.12 -10.73 0.98
N LEU A 102 -0.81 -11.76 0.18
CA LEU A 102 0.39 -12.58 0.36
C LEU A 102 1.67 -11.75 0.22
N LEU A 103 1.72 -10.81 -0.74
CA LEU A 103 2.84 -9.88 -0.85
C LEU A 103 2.94 -8.94 0.37
N SER A 104 1.83 -8.46 0.92
CA SER A 104 1.84 -7.66 2.15
C SER A 104 2.40 -8.44 3.34
N VAL A 105 2.02 -9.72 3.49
CA VAL A 105 2.59 -10.62 4.51
C VAL A 105 4.09 -10.84 4.28
N TYR A 106 4.51 -11.00 3.02
CA TYR A 106 5.93 -11.11 2.69
C TYR A 106 6.71 -9.83 3.01
N GLN A 107 6.16 -8.65 2.73
CA GLN A 107 6.75 -7.37 3.15
C GLN A 107 6.89 -7.29 4.67
N GLN A 108 5.88 -7.71 5.43
CA GLN A 108 5.93 -7.79 6.89
C GLN A 108 7.01 -8.75 7.41
N TYR A 109 7.29 -9.82 6.66
CA TYR A 109 8.38 -10.73 6.97
C TYR A 109 9.75 -10.09 6.68
N LEU A 110 9.90 -9.37 5.57
CA LEU A 110 11.16 -8.70 5.21
C LEU A 110 11.55 -7.61 6.21
N ILE A 111 10.60 -6.79 6.63
CA ILE A 111 10.87 -5.66 7.55
C ILE A 111 10.99 -6.10 9.02
N LYS A 112 10.80 -7.39 9.33
CA LYS A 112 10.76 -7.90 10.72
C LYS A 112 12.07 -7.65 11.47
N ASP A 113 13.19 -7.84 10.79
CA ASP A 113 14.54 -7.73 11.36
C ASP A 113 15.14 -6.33 11.16
N ARG A 114 14.40 -5.44 10.46
CA ARG A 114 14.79 -4.04 10.17
C ARG A 114 16.16 -3.89 9.50
N ILE A 115 16.59 -4.93 8.79
CA ILE A 115 17.81 -4.92 8.00
C ILE A 115 17.58 -3.99 6.79
N PRO A 116 18.38 -2.92 6.60
CA PRO A 116 18.17 -1.91 5.55
C PRO A 116 17.98 -2.54 4.16
N GLU A 117 18.77 -3.55 3.81
CA GLU A 117 18.65 -4.26 2.54
C GLU A 117 17.30 -4.96 2.37
N ASN A 118 16.74 -5.52 3.46
CA ASN A 118 15.44 -6.18 3.43
C ASN A 118 14.29 -5.16 3.41
N CYS A 119 14.42 -4.03 4.11
CA CYS A 119 13.48 -2.91 4.04
C CYS A 119 13.44 -2.32 2.62
N PHE A 120 14.59 -2.14 1.97
CA PHE A 120 14.67 -1.69 0.59
C PHE A 120 14.05 -2.70 -0.38
N ARG A 121 14.27 -4.01 -0.16
CA ARG A 121 13.56 -5.07 -0.91
C ARG A 121 12.05 -5.00 -0.71
N ALA A 122 11.57 -4.75 0.51
CA ALA A 122 10.14 -4.60 0.80
C ALA A 122 9.55 -3.37 0.09
N PHE A 123 10.29 -2.27 0.06
CA PHE A 123 9.98 -1.06 -0.71
C PHE A 123 9.82 -1.38 -2.20
N LEU A 124 10.83 -1.98 -2.84
CA LEU A 124 10.77 -2.36 -4.26
C LEU A 124 9.64 -3.36 -4.55
N ASN A 125 9.35 -4.26 -3.61
CA ASN A 125 8.25 -5.22 -3.74
C ASN A 125 6.87 -4.55 -3.82
N ASN A 126 6.70 -3.30 -3.36
CA ASN A 126 5.43 -2.58 -3.52
C ASN A 126 5.03 -2.40 -4.99
N GLN A 127 5.99 -2.33 -5.91
CA GLN A 127 5.68 -2.29 -7.33
C GLN A 127 4.90 -3.54 -7.77
N TRP A 128 5.27 -4.73 -7.27
CA TRP A 128 4.55 -5.97 -7.55
C TRP A 128 3.15 -5.99 -6.94
N TYR A 129 2.97 -5.39 -5.75
CA TYR A 129 1.64 -5.22 -5.15
C TYR A 129 0.71 -4.46 -6.10
N GLY A 130 1.16 -3.30 -6.60
CA GLY A 130 0.39 -2.51 -7.57
C GLY A 130 0.12 -3.26 -8.88
N MET A 131 1.14 -3.94 -9.43
CA MET A 131 1.00 -4.71 -10.66
C MET A 131 -0.01 -5.85 -10.55
N ILE A 132 -0.04 -6.58 -9.43
CA ILE A 132 -1.00 -7.69 -9.22
C ILE A 132 -2.43 -7.18 -9.13
N ILE A 133 -2.68 -6.09 -8.40
CA ILE A 133 -4.00 -5.49 -8.31
C ILE A 133 -4.46 -5.00 -9.70
N PHE A 134 -3.57 -4.34 -10.44
CA PHE A 134 -3.86 -3.90 -11.80
C PHE A 134 -4.16 -5.07 -12.74
N ALA A 135 -3.35 -6.14 -12.71
CA ALA A 135 -3.57 -7.33 -13.52
C ALA A 135 -4.89 -8.01 -13.17
N GLY A 136 -5.24 -8.11 -11.88
CA GLY A 136 -6.53 -8.64 -11.44
C GLY A 136 -7.72 -7.82 -11.96
N LEU A 137 -7.61 -6.48 -11.93
CA LEU A 137 -8.63 -5.59 -12.49
C LEU A 137 -8.72 -5.72 -14.03
N PHE A 138 -7.59 -5.79 -14.72
CA PHE A 138 -7.52 -5.95 -16.18
C PHE A 138 -8.13 -7.29 -16.63
N LEU A 139 -7.78 -8.39 -15.97
CA LEU A 139 -8.36 -9.71 -16.23
C LEU A 139 -9.86 -9.72 -15.92
N ASN A 140 -10.28 -9.05 -14.84
CA ASN A 140 -11.69 -8.90 -14.54
C ASN A 140 -12.44 -8.15 -15.64
N TYR A 141 -11.88 -7.06 -16.15
CA TYR A 141 -12.50 -6.31 -17.23
C TYR A 141 -12.55 -7.10 -18.55
N THR A 142 -11.58 -7.99 -18.77
CA THR A 142 -11.46 -8.76 -20.03
C THR A 142 -12.28 -10.05 -20.01
N PHE A 143 -12.39 -10.72 -18.87
CA PHE A 143 -12.96 -12.08 -18.75
C PHE A 143 -14.02 -12.24 -17.65
N GLY A 144 -14.25 -11.20 -16.85
CA GLY A 144 -15.13 -11.20 -15.67
C GLY A 144 -16.55 -10.78 -15.97
#